data_AF-A0A8D2JMK9-F1
#
_entry.id   AF-A0A8D2JMK9-F1
#
_cell.length_a   1.000
_cell.length_b   1.000
_cell.length_c   1.000
_cell.angle_alpha   90.00
_cell.angle_beta   90.00
_cell.angle_gamma   90.00
#
_symmetry.space_group_name_H-M   'P 1'
#
loop_
_entity.id
_entity.type
_entity.pdbx_description
1 polymer ?
#
loop_
_entity_poly.entity_id
_entity_poly.type
_entity_poly.pdbx_seq_one_letter_code
_entity_poly.pdbx_strand_id
1 'polypeptide(L)'
;MIHDMELAVTRREIIVAQAEGQSKIDKKVVTRTDFRHKQMELRRKIRDVHKANEECTKAVSELEETQRLMSGCLTEKQEKLSMMQADSDTLEADLSQLVALKRQNLSEIVALQTRLKHLQSVIDGKYVFLFRSKKAQLMEHRRLSDRLGLLSTILAHVQDEYPQFREALSKVSQKIASKLESPGPT
;
A
#
# COMPACT_ATOMS: atom_id res chain seq x y z
N MET A 1 4.11 40.78 100.70
CA MET A 1 4.94 41.86 100.11
C MET A 1 6.38 41.43 99.84
N ILE A 2 7.21 41.09 100.83
CA ILE A 2 8.58 40.57 100.56
C ILE A 2 8.52 39.21 99.83
N HIS A 3 7.68 38.31 100.33
CA HIS A 3 7.54 36.95 99.77
C HIS A 3 7.05 36.93 98.31
N ASP A 4 6.10 37.80 97.94
CA ASP A 4 5.58 37.87 96.57
C ASP A 4 6.63 38.40 95.58
N MET A 5 7.50 39.29 96.06
CA MET A 5 8.60 39.84 95.26
C MET A 5 9.69 38.78 95.03
N GLU A 6 10.01 37.97 96.04
CA GLU A 6 10.93 36.82 95.92
C GLU A 6 10.38 35.75 94.97
N LEU A 7 9.07 35.48 95.01
CA LEU A 7 8.43 34.54 94.10
C LEU A 7 8.45 35.05 92.64
N ALA A 8 8.30 36.36 92.45
CA ALA A 8 8.38 36.97 91.12
C ALA A 8 9.82 36.92 90.55
N VAL A 9 10.83 37.14 91.40
CA VAL A 9 12.25 37.05 91.01
C VAL A 9 12.61 35.61 90.65
N THR A 10 12.26 34.63 91.49
CA THR A 10 12.54 33.21 91.22
C THR A 10 11.84 32.70 89.95
N ARG A 11 10.59 33.10 89.69
CA ARG A 11 9.91 32.79 88.42
C ARG A 11 10.62 33.40 87.22
N ARG A 12 11.07 34.66 87.33
CA ARG A 12 11.81 35.33 86.26
C ARG A 12 13.15 34.65 86.00
N GLU A 13 13.85 34.23 87.05
CA GLU A 13 15.11 33.49 86.95
C GLU A 13 14.91 32.12 86.28
N ILE A 14 13.85 31.39 86.61
CA ILE A 14 13.51 30.13 85.95
C ILE A 14 13.22 30.34 84.46
N ILE A 15 12.43 31.36 84.12
CA ILE A 15 12.11 31.68 82.71
C ILE A 15 13.38 32.08 81.94
N VAL A 16 14.25 32.89 82.53
CA VAL A 16 15.52 33.29 81.92
C VAL A 16 16.44 32.09 81.74
N ALA A 17 16.58 31.24 82.76
CA ALA A 17 17.39 30.02 82.68
C ALA A 17 16.87 29.05 81.61
N GLN A 18 15.55 28.92 81.47
CA GLN A 18 14.92 28.06 80.46
C GLN A 18 15.08 28.64 79.04
N ALA A 19 14.90 29.95 78.87
CA ALA A 19 15.12 30.65 77.60
C ALA A 19 16.59 30.60 77.15
N GLU A 20 17.54 30.75 78.09
CA GLU A 20 18.97 30.60 77.82
C GLU A 20 19.35 29.14 77.50
N GLY A 21 18.70 28.17 78.15
CA GLY A 21 18.84 26.74 77.84
C GLY A 21 18.37 26.40 76.43
N GLN A 22 17.21 26.92 76.01
CA GLN A 22 16.64 26.69 74.68
C GLN A 22 17.37 27.43 73.55
N SER A 23 17.86 28.65 73.81
CA SER A 23 18.73 29.42 72.90
C SER A 23 20.01 28.68 72.49
N LYS A 24 20.53 27.81 73.36
CA LYS A 24 21.72 26.97 73.08
C LYS A 24 21.41 25.72 72.25
N ILE A 25 20.18 25.24 72.26
CA ILE A 25 19.77 24.01 71.55
C ILE A 25 19.42 24.31 70.09
N ASP A 26 18.89 25.50 69.80
CA ASP A 26 18.38 25.84 68.46
C ASP A 26 19.44 26.40 67.49
N LYS A 27 20.65 26.68 67.99
CA LYS A 27 21.80 26.98 67.14
C LYS A 27 22.42 25.67 66.67
N LYS A 28 21.89 25.07 65.59
CA LYS A 28 22.61 24.05 64.81
C LYS A 28 23.86 24.69 64.19
N VAL A 29 24.89 24.89 64.99
CA VAL A 29 26.22 25.27 64.53
C VAL A 29 26.73 24.09 63.73
N VAL A 30 26.70 24.22 62.40
CA VAL A 30 27.29 23.24 61.48
C VAL A 30 28.74 23.05 61.91
N THR A 31 29.06 21.88 62.43
CA THR A 31 30.40 21.63 62.92
C THR A 31 31.30 21.43 61.70
N ARG A 32 32.58 21.80 61.78
CA ARG A 32 33.55 21.60 60.68
C ARG A 32 33.57 20.15 60.18
N THR A 33 33.23 19.20 61.04
CA THR A 33 33.04 17.77 60.74
C THR A 33 31.82 17.52 59.85
N ASP A 34 30.67 18.14 60.09
CA ASP A 34 29.44 17.94 59.33
C ASP A 34 29.60 18.44 57.88
N PHE A 35 30.26 19.58 57.72
CA PHE A 35 30.60 20.11 56.40
C PHE A 35 31.53 19.15 55.63
N ARG A 36 32.55 18.61 56.29
CA ARG A 36 33.46 17.61 55.69
C ARG A 36 32.73 16.32 55.31
N HIS A 37 31.81 15.85 56.13
CA HIS A 37 30.97 14.68 55.80
C HIS A 37 30.07 14.97 54.59
N LYS A 38 29.40 16.13 54.57
CA LYS A 38 28.56 16.53 53.43
C LYS A 38 29.35 16.67 52.14
N GLN A 39 30.55 17.24 52.20
CA GLN A 39 31.46 17.33 51.07
C GLN A 39 31.89 15.95 50.56
N MET A 40 32.17 14.99 51.46
CA MET A 40 32.50 13.62 51.08
C MET A 40 31.30 12.89 50.46
N GLU A 41 30.10 13.06 51.01
CA GLU A 41 28.85 12.50 50.50
C GLU A 41 28.56 13.02 49.09
N LEU A 42 28.68 14.33 48.87
CA LEU A 42 28.51 14.96 47.55
C LEU A 42 29.53 14.44 46.55
N ARG A 43 30.81 14.33 46.94
CA ARG A 43 31.85 13.74 46.08
C ARG A 43 31.55 12.29 45.71
N ARG A 44 30.98 11.50 46.64
CA ARG A 44 30.54 10.13 46.36
C ARG A 44 29.39 10.12 45.35
N LYS A 45 28.35 10.91 45.60
CA LYS A 45 27.19 11.05 44.68
C LYS A 45 27.63 11.49 43.28
N ILE A 46 28.55 12.43 43.16
CA ILE A 46 29.10 12.86 41.86
C ILE A 46 29.77 11.67 41.13
N ARG A 47 30.56 10.85 41.84
CA ARG A 47 31.18 9.67 41.23
C ARG A 47 30.15 8.61 40.82
N ASP A 48 29.17 8.35 41.67
CA ASP A 48 28.13 7.35 41.38
C ASP A 48 27.29 7.79 40.17
N VAL A 49 26.95 9.07 40.07
CA VAL A 49 26.25 9.65 38.91
C VAL A 49 27.11 9.58 37.65
N HIS A 50 28.41 9.91 37.72
CA HIS A 50 29.30 9.74 36.57
C HIS A 50 29.39 8.29 36.11
N LYS A 51 29.50 7.33 37.03
CA LYS A 51 29.51 5.91 36.69
C LYS A 51 28.22 5.48 35.99
N ALA A 52 27.07 5.87 36.54
CA ALA A 52 25.77 5.60 35.92
C ALA A 52 25.63 6.27 34.54
N ASN A 53 26.19 7.47 34.37
CA ASN A 53 26.21 8.16 33.09
C ASN A 53 27.10 7.44 32.06
N GLU A 54 28.26 6.94 32.46
CA GLU A 54 29.13 6.14 31.59
C GLU A 54 28.46 4.82 31.17
N GLU A 55 27.80 4.13 32.10
CA GLU A 55 27.03 2.91 31.81
C GLU A 55 25.87 3.20 30.86
N CYS A 56 25.12 4.28 31.09
CA CYS A 56 24.06 4.73 30.19
C CYS A 56 24.60 5.06 28.79
N THR A 57 25.73 5.78 28.71
CA THR A 57 26.36 6.16 27.44
C THR A 57 26.78 4.92 26.65
N LYS A 58 27.33 3.90 27.31
CA LYS A 58 27.68 2.62 26.67
C LYS A 58 26.44 1.92 26.14
N ALA A 59 25.39 1.80 26.94
CA ALA A 59 24.13 1.17 26.52
C ALA A 59 23.51 1.91 25.31
N VAL A 60 23.55 3.24 25.29
CA VAL A 60 23.10 4.04 24.14
C VAL A 60 23.92 3.70 22.90
N SER A 61 25.25 3.63 23.00
CA SER A 61 26.10 3.29 21.84
C SER A 61 25.86 1.88 21.29
N GLU A 62 25.61 0.90 22.16
CA GLU A 62 25.27 -0.48 21.77
C GLU A 62 23.90 -0.53 21.07
N LEU A 63 22.92 0.22 21.57
CA LEU A 63 21.60 0.34 20.94
C LEU A 63 21.68 1.02 19.57
N GLU A 64 22.49 2.07 19.43
CA GLU A 64 22.71 2.74 18.14
C GLU A 64 23.36 1.81 17.11
N GLU A 65 24.34 0.99 17.53
CA GLU A 65 24.98 0.02 16.67
C GLU A 65 24.01 -1.08 16.22
N THR A 66 23.26 -1.66 17.16
CA THR A 66 22.25 -2.68 16.83
C THR A 66 21.14 -2.12 15.94
N GLN A 67 20.68 -0.89 16.18
CA GLN A 67 19.72 -0.21 15.31
C GLN A 67 20.26 -0.04 13.90
N ARG A 68 21.54 0.37 13.75
CA ARG A 68 22.19 0.54 12.44
C ARG A 68 22.25 -0.77 11.67
N LEU A 69 22.66 -1.86 12.34
CA LEU A 69 22.73 -3.19 11.73
C LEU A 69 21.36 -3.70 11.30
N MET A 70 20.35 -3.58 12.16
CA MET A 70 18.98 -3.98 11.82
C MET A 70 18.42 -3.14 10.67
N SER A 71 18.69 -1.84 10.64
CA SER A 71 18.25 -0.96 9.56
C SER A 71 18.88 -1.36 8.22
N GLY A 72 20.18 -1.68 8.20
CA GLY A 72 20.86 -2.16 6.99
C GLY A 72 20.32 -3.51 6.51
N CYS A 73 20.06 -4.45 7.42
CA CYS A 73 19.43 -5.73 7.08
C CYS A 73 18.01 -5.52 6.53
N LEU A 74 17.23 -4.61 7.14
CA LEU A 74 15.88 -4.30 6.69
C LEU A 74 15.87 -3.72 5.28
N THR A 75 16.78 -2.79 4.96
CA THR A 75 16.90 -2.22 3.61
C THR A 75 17.29 -3.28 2.58
N GLU A 76 18.23 -4.17 2.92
CA GLU A 76 18.63 -5.27 2.02
C GLU A 76 17.46 -6.23 1.75
N LYS A 77 16.66 -6.56 2.77
CA LYS A 77 15.46 -7.38 2.61
C LYS A 77 14.39 -6.66 1.79
N GLN A 78 14.23 -5.35 1.98
CA GLN A 78 13.29 -4.54 1.21
C GLN A 78 13.65 -4.51 -0.29
N GLU A 79 14.93 -4.37 -0.62
CA GLU A 79 15.42 -4.42 -2.01
C GLU A 79 15.22 -5.80 -2.64
N LYS A 80 15.50 -6.87 -1.89
CA LYS A 80 15.24 -8.24 -2.38
C LYS A 80 13.76 -8.48 -2.65
N LEU A 81 12.88 -7.99 -1.76
CA LEU A 81 11.44 -8.10 -1.94
C LEU A 81 10.96 -7.29 -3.14
N SER A 82 11.48 -6.08 -3.37
CA SER A 82 11.09 -5.28 -4.53
C SER A 82 11.52 -5.91 -5.85
N MET A 83 12.71 -6.51 -5.89
CA MET A 83 13.16 -7.29 -7.06
C MET A 83 12.25 -8.50 -7.32
N MET A 84 11.97 -9.29 -6.29
CA MET A 84 11.07 -10.46 -6.41
C MET A 84 9.66 -10.06 -6.84
N GLN A 85 9.17 -8.91 -6.37
CA GLN A 85 7.86 -8.39 -6.78
C GLN A 85 7.87 -8.03 -8.27
N ALA A 86 8.89 -7.32 -8.75
CA ALA A 86 9.01 -7.00 -10.16
C ALA A 86 9.06 -8.26 -11.04
N ASP A 87 9.84 -9.27 -10.64
CA ASP A 87 9.90 -10.56 -11.33
C ASP A 87 8.52 -11.25 -11.35
N SER A 88 7.81 -11.25 -10.22
CA SER A 88 6.45 -11.80 -10.14
C SER A 88 5.48 -11.09 -11.08
N ASP A 89 5.52 -9.76 -11.13
CA ASP A 89 4.65 -8.96 -12.00
C ASP A 89 4.92 -9.25 -13.49
N THR A 90 6.19 -9.46 -13.87
CA THR A 90 6.54 -9.84 -15.25
C THR A 90 6.02 -11.24 -15.60
N LEU A 91 6.17 -12.21 -14.71
CA LEU A 91 5.65 -13.57 -14.91
C LEU A 91 4.12 -13.59 -15.01
N GLU A 92 3.42 -12.76 -14.25
CA GLU A 92 1.97 -12.65 -14.32
C GLU A 92 1.49 -12.04 -15.65
N ALA A 93 2.23 -11.06 -16.17
CA ALA A 93 1.96 -10.48 -17.50
C ALA A 93 2.16 -11.53 -18.61
N ASP A 94 3.27 -12.28 -18.57
CA ASP A 94 3.57 -13.34 -19.53
C ASP A 94 2.52 -14.47 -19.48
N LEU A 95 2.12 -14.88 -18.28
CA LEU A 95 1.06 -15.87 -18.09
C LEU A 95 -0.27 -15.39 -18.70
N SER A 96 -0.63 -14.14 -18.47
CA SER A 96 -1.84 -13.54 -19.02
C SER A 96 -1.82 -13.52 -20.55
N GLN A 97 -0.69 -13.17 -21.15
CA GLN A 97 -0.50 -13.20 -22.60
C GLN A 97 -0.62 -14.63 -23.15
N LEU A 98 0.04 -15.61 -22.52
CA LEU A 98 -0.02 -17.01 -22.93
C LEU A 98 -1.43 -17.58 -22.83
N VAL A 99 -2.19 -17.23 -21.80
CA VAL A 99 -3.59 -17.64 -21.66
C VAL A 99 -4.46 -17.04 -22.76
N ALA A 100 -4.26 -15.76 -23.09
CA ALA A 100 -4.98 -15.12 -24.19
C ALA A 100 -4.67 -15.79 -25.54
N LEU A 101 -3.39 -16.07 -25.82
CA LEU A 101 -2.96 -16.76 -27.04
C LEU A 101 -3.53 -18.18 -27.11
N LYS A 102 -3.51 -18.93 -26.00
CA LYS A 102 -4.13 -20.26 -25.91
C LYS A 102 -5.61 -20.22 -26.25
N ARG A 103 -6.36 -19.25 -25.70
CA ARG A 103 -7.79 -19.06 -25.99
C ARG A 103 -8.03 -18.76 -27.47
N GLN A 104 -7.21 -17.87 -28.06
CA GLN A 104 -7.29 -17.55 -29.48
C GLN A 104 -7.03 -18.79 -30.36
N ASN A 105 -5.94 -19.52 -30.11
CA ASN A 105 -5.60 -20.73 -30.87
C ASN A 105 -6.69 -21.80 -30.77
N LEU A 106 -7.26 -22.02 -29.59
CA LEU A 106 -8.37 -22.95 -29.42
C LEU A 106 -9.62 -22.51 -30.21
N SER A 107 -9.94 -21.21 -30.20
CA SER A 107 -11.07 -20.68 -30.97
C SER A 107 -10.87 -20.87 -32.48
N GLU A 108 -9.64 -20.70 -32.97
CA GLU A 108 -9.29 -20.89 -34.37
C GLU A 108 -9.37 -22.36 -34.77
N ILE A 109 -8.84 -23.28 -33.95
CA ILE A 109 -8.94 -24.72 -34.18
C ILE A 109 -10.41 -25.15 -34.29
N VAL A 110 -11.27 -24.70 -33.37
CA VAL A 110 -12.71 -25.03 -33.40
C VAL A 110 -13.37 -24.45 -34.66
N ALA A 111 -13.03 -23.23 -35.07
CA ALA A 111 -13.54 -22.64 -36.30
C ALA A 111 -13.11 -23.44 -37.54
N LEU A 112 -11.85 -23.88 -37.61
CA LEU A 112 -11.32 -24.69 -38.69
C LEU A 112 -11.95 -26.09 -38.74
N GLN A 113 -12.12 -26.75 -37.59
CA GLN A 113 -12.81 -28.03 -37.49
C GLN A 113 -14.27 -27.92 -37.93
N THR A 114 -14.96 -26.85 -37.52
CA THR A 114 -16.34 -26.59 -37.93
C THR A 114 -16.42 -26.37 -39.44
N ARG A 115 -15.49 -25.59 -40.01
CA ARG A 115 -15.40 -25.38 -41.47
C ARG A 115 -15.15 -26.69 -42.20
N LEU A 116 -14.23 -27.52 -41.72
CA LEU A 116 -13.95 -28.84 -42.28
C LEU A 116 -15.20 -29.72 -42.30
N LYS A 117 -15.95 -29.77 -41.19
CA LYS A 117 -17.20 -30.53 -41.09
C LYS A 117 -18.25 -30.08 -42.10
N HIS A 118 -18.38 -28.76 -42.30
CA HIS A 118 -19.29 -28.22 -43.32
C HIS A 118 -18.83 -28.59 -44.73
N LEU A 119 -17.54 -28.45 -45.03
CA LEU A 119 -16.99 -28.84 -46.34
C LEU A 119 -17.18 -30.33 -46.62
N GLN A 120 -16.95 -31.20 -45.63
CA GLN A 120 -17.22 -32.62 -45.76
C GLN A 120 -18.71 -32.88 -46.03
N SER A 121 -19.61 -32.18 -45.37
CA SER A 121 -21.06 -32.31 -45.61
C SER A 121 -21.47 -31.83 -47.01
N VAL A 122 -20.74 -30.89 -47.62
CA VAL A 122 -20.91 -30.52 -49.04
C VAL A 122 -20.45 -31.66 -49.96
N ILE A 123 -19.28 -32.26 -49.68
CA ILE A 123 -18.75 -33.40 -50.44
C ILE A 123 -19.70 -34.61 -50.34
N ASP A 124 -20.23 -34.89 -49.15
CA ASP A 124 -21.22 -35.93 -48.90
C ASP A 124 -22.58 -35.66 -49.57
N GLY A 125 -22.76 -34.50 -50.21
CA GLY A 125 -24.00 -34.13 -50.89
C GLY A 125 -25.18 -33.79 -49.96
N LYS A 126 -24.93 -33.53 -48.67
CA LYS A 126 -25.98 -33.22 -47.68
C LYS A 126 -26.62 -31.85 -47.90
N TYR A 127 -25.92 -30.93 -48.56
CA TYR A 127 -26.43 -29.60 -48.85
C TYR A 127 -26.98 -29.50 -50.27
N VAL A 128 -28.14 -28.83 -50.42
CA VAL A 128 -28.77 -28.55 -51.71
C VAL A 128 -28.65 -27.06 -52.02
N PHE A 129 -28.32 -26.73 -53.26
CA PHE A 129 -28.27 -25.34 -53.71
C PHE A 129 -29.65 -24.69 -53.68
N LEU A 130 -29.80 -23.64 -52.86
CA LEU A 130 -30.97 -22.77 -52.85
C LEU A 130 -31.13 -22.00 -54.17
N PHE A 131 -30.01 -21.50 -54.71
CA PHE A 131 -29.97 -20.77 -55.98
C PHE A 131 -29.09 -21.52 -56.98
N ARG A 132 -29.73 -22.24 -57.90
CA ARG A 132 -29.03 -23.11 -58.88
C ARG A 132 -28.44 -22.34 -60.07
N SER A 133 -28.97 -21.18 -60.41
CA SER A 133 -28.48 -20.38 -61.54
C SER A 133 -27.60 -19.22 -61.08
N LYS A 134 -26.55 -18.92 -61.87
CA LYS A 134 -25.65 -17.77 -61.62
C LYS A 134 -26.42 -16.44 -61.55
N LYS A 135 -27.47 -16.30 -62.36
CA LYS A 135 -28.35 -15.11 -62.34
C LYS A 135 -29.11 -14.97 -61.01
N ALA A 136 -29.66 -16.06 -60.48
CA ALA A 136 -30.36 -16.04 -59.18
C ALA A 136 -29.40 -15.72 -58.02
N GLN A 137 -28.19 -16.29 -58.04
CA GLN A 137 -27.15 -16.00 -57.05
C GLN A 137 -26.74 -14.52 -57.07
N LEU A 138 -26.50 -13.95 -58.25
CA LEU A 138 -26.14 -12.53 -58.38
C LEU A 138 -27.25 -11.60 -57.89
N MET A 139 -28.52 -11.92 -58.16
CA MET A 139 -29.65 -11.12 -57.66
C MET A 139 -29.73 -11.15 -56.13
N GLU A 140 -29.54 -12.31 -55.51
CA GLU A 140 -29.54 -12.41 -54.05
C GLU A 140 -28.31 -11.76 -53.40
N HIS A 141 -27.14 -11.85 -54.03
CA HIS A 141 -25.96 -11.10 -53.59
C HIS A 141 -26.21 -9.58 -53.62
N ARG A 142 -26.82 -9.05 -54.68
CA ARG A 142 -27.21 -7.64 -54.75
C ARG A 142 -28.21 -7.28 -53.66
N ARG A 143 -29.28 -8.06 -53.51
CA ARG A 143 -30.28 -7.87 -52.46
C ARG A 143 -29.67 -7.83 -51.06
N LEU A 144 -28.72 -8.72 -50.77
CA LEU A 144 -28.02 -8.74 -49.49
C LEU A 144 -27.10 -7.52 -49.32
N SER A 145 -26.38 -7.13 -50.37
CA SER A 145 -25.53 -5.93 -50.38
C SER A 145 -26.35 -4.65 -50.13
N ASP A 146 -27.51 -4.52 -50.77
CA ASP A 146 -28.40 -3.37 -50.60
C ASP A 146 -28.92 -3.29 -49.15
N ARG A 147 -29.30 -4.44 -48.56
CA ARG A 147 -29.71 -4.51 -47.15
C ARG A 147 -28.58 -4.18 -46.19
N LEU A 148 -27.34 -4.61 -46.49
CA LEU A 148 -26.16 -4.27 -45.71
C LEU A 148 -25.85 -2.77 -45.78
N GLY A 149 -26.01 -2.16 -46.97
CA GLY A 149 -25.93 -0.71 -47.15
C GLY A 149 -26.95 0.03 -46.30
N LEU A 150 -28.21 -0.40 -46.31
CA LEU A 150 -29.26 0.18 -45.47
C LEU A 150 -28.95 0.03 -43.97
N LEU A 151 -28.45 -1.12 -43.54
CA LEU A 151 -28.04 -1.29 -42.14
C LEU A 151 -26.87 -0.37 -41.77
N SER A 152 -25.93 -0.15 -42.69
CA SER A 152 -24.82 0.78 -42.48
C SER A 152 -25.31 2.22 -42.30
N THR A 153 -26.30 2.66 -43.08
CA THR A 153 -26.84 4.01 -42.96
C THR A 153 -27.65 4.19 -41.67
N ILE A 154 -28.45 3.19 -41.30
CA ILE A 154 -29.16 3.17 -40.01
C ILE A 154 -28.16 3.24 -38.85
N LEU A 155 -27.09 2.44 -38.91
CA LEU A 155 -26.08 2.41 -37.86
C LEU A 155 -25.34 3.75 -37.72
N ALA A 156 -25.00 4.39 -38.84
CA ALA A 156 -24.41 5.74 -38.83
C ALA A 156 -25.35 6.75 -38.18
N HIS A 157 -26.64 6.73 -38.54
CA HIS A 157 -27.64 7.61 -37.95
C HIS A 157 -27.80 7.39 -36.44
N VAL A 158 -27.86 6.13 -35.99
CA VAL A 158 -27.93 5.79 -34.55
C VAL A 158 -26.68 6.25 -33.79
N GLN A 159 -25.50 6.18 -34.41
CA GLN A 159 -24.26 6.67 -33.80
C GLN A 159 -24.22 8.20 -33.68
N ASP A 160 -24.91 8.92 -34.56
CA ASP A 160 -25.02 10.38 -34.51
C ASP A 160 -26.09 10.82 -33.50
N GLU A 161 -27.23 10.12 -33.44
CA GLU A 161 -28.30 10.40 -32.46
C GLU A 161 -27.95 9.99 -31.03
N TYR A 162 -27.18 8.90 -30.87
CA TYR A 162 -26.82 8.35 -29.56
C TYR A 162 -25.31 8.14 -29.41
N PRO A 163 -24.54 9.22 -29.18
CA PRO A 163 -23.07 9.16 -29.06
C PRO A 163 -22.59 8.21 -27.95
N GLN A 164 -23.39 8.04 -26.90
CA GLN A 164 -23.13 7.12 -25.78
C GLN A 164 -22.94 5.65 -26.19
N PHE A 165 -23.48 5.24 -27.35
CA PHE A 165 -23.35 3.87 -27.84
C PHE A 165 -22.31 3.72 -28.96
N ARG A 166 -21.61 4.78 -29.34
CA ARG A 166 -20.67 4.77 -30.47
C ARG A 166 -19.56 3.73 -30.29
N GLU A 167 -19.01 3.60 -29.09
CA GLU A 167 -17.95 2.61 -28.82
C GLU A 167 -18.46 1.16 -28.91
N ALA A 168 -19.64 0.89 -28.36
CA ALA A 168 -20.28 -0.44 -28.42
C ALA A 168 -20.63 -0.84 -29.86
N LEU A 169 -21.06 0.12 -30.69
CA LEU A 169 -21.45 -0.12 -32.08
C LEU A 169 -20.27 -0.09 -33.08
N SER A 170 -19.11 0.42 -32.67
CA SER A 170 -17.93 0.56 -33.55
C SER A 170 -17.50 -0.76 -34.19
N LYS A 171 -17.48 -1.85 -33.42
CA LYS A 171 -17.10 -3.19 -33.89
C LYS A 171 -18.05 -3.71 -34.97
N VAL A 172 -19.35 -3.44 -34.81
CA VAL A 172 -20.37 -3.82 -35.79
C VAL A 172 -20.23 -2.98 -37.06
N SER A 173 -20.01 -1.67 -36.90
CA SER A 173 -19.79 -0.74 -38.02
C SER A 173 -18.60 -1.15 -38.88
N GLN A 174 -17.46 -1.44 -38.24
CA GLN A 174 -16.25 -1.89 -38.94
C GLN A 174 -16.48 -3.24 -39.66
N LYS A 175 -17.25 -4.14 -39.04
CA LYS A 175 -17.58 -5.43 -39.67
C LYS A 175 -18.47 -5.26 -40.89
N ILE A 176 -19.48 -4.39 -40.82
CA ILE A 176 -20.37 -4.08 -41.96
C ILE A 176 -19.55 -3.44 -43.09
N ALA A 177 -18.72 -2.44 -42.79
CA ALA A 177 -17.84 -1.79 -43.77
C ALA A 177 -16.93 -2.81 -44.48
N SER A 178 -16.26 -3.69 -43.73
CA SER A 178 -15.40 -4.74 -44.32
C SER A 178 -16.12 -5.71 -45.26
N LYS A 179 -17.44 -5.88 -45.08
CA LYS A 179 -18.28 -6.75 -45.92
C LYS A 179 -18.84 -6.03 -47.14
N LEU A 180 -19.01 -4.71 -47.09
CA LEU A 180 -19.31 -3.90 -48.26
C LEU A 180 -18.07 -3.69 -49.15
N GLU A 181 -16.89 -3.55 -48.56
CA GLU A 181 -15.63 -3.30 -49.29
C GLU A 181 -15.06 -4.54 -49.99
N SER A 182 -15.41 -5.74 -49.50
CA SER A 182 -15.03 -7.01 -50.11
C SER A 182 -15.86 -7.25 -51.37
N PRO A 183 -15.33 -7.06 -52.60
CA PRO A 183 -16.02 -7.55 -53.79
C PRO A 183 -15.98 -9.08 -53.69
N GLY A 184 -17.13 -9.75 -53.80
CA GLY A 184 -17.14 -11.21 -53.90
C GLY A 184 -16.19 -11.69 -55.02
N PRO A 185 -15.60 -12.90 -54.91
CA PRO A 185 -14.66 -13.38 -55.90
C PRO A 185 -15.34 -13.40 -57.27
N THR A 186 -14.71 -12.73 -58.25
CA THR A 186 -15.08 -12.74 -59.68
C THR A 186 -15.02 -14.14 -60.27
#